data_AF-A0A439SDR5-F1
#
_entry.id   AF-A0A439SDR5-F1
#
_cell.length_a   1.000
_cell.length_b   1.000
_cell.length_c   1.000
_cell.angle_alpha   90.00
_cell.angle_beta   90.00
_cell.angle_gamma   90.00
#
_symmetry.space_group_name_H-M   'P 1'
#
loop_
_entity.id
_entity.type
_entity.pdbx_description
1 polymer ?
#
loop_
_entity_poly.entity_id
_entity_poly.type
_entity_poly.pdbx_seq_one_letter_code
_entity_poly.pdbx_strand_id
1 'polypeptide(L)'
;MGGGAACRQPHFDPAFGCPPGGPDLMRAFVVAVFAFLYLPIALVVLFSFNAGRHASELTGFSVQWYGKALSNPFLVEALKNSLFIATTSALLAALCGTAAALGLARVGVRTR
;
A
#
# COMPACT_ATOMS: atom_id res chain seq x y z
N MET A 1 4.73 29.33 -17.27
CA MET A 1 5.15 28.74 -18.56
C MET A 1 5.87 27.44 -18.25
N GLY A 2 5.26 26.26 -18.50
CA GLY A 2 5.94 24.97 -18.20
C GLY A 2 5.12 23.67 -18.24
N GLY A 3 3.79 23.69 -18.40
CA GLY A 3 2.94 22.49 -18.26
C GLY A 3 2.62 21.68 -19.53
N GLY A 4 3.15 22.06 -20.69
CA GLY A 4 2.68 21.55 -22.00
C GLY A 4 3.41 20.33 -22.60
N ALA A 5 4.52 19.87 -21.99
CA ALA A 5 5.40 18.90 -22.64
C ALA A 5 5.10 17.42 -22.34
N ALA A 6 4.20 17.09 -21.40
CA ALA A 6 4.03 15.72 -20.94
C ALA A 6 3.08 14.85 -21.81
N CYS A 7 2.08 15.43 -22.49
CA CYS A 7 1.20 14.72 -23.44
C CYS A 7 1.87 14.53 -24.84
N ARG A 8 3.19 14.36 -24.89
CA ARG A 8 3.98 14.08 -26.11
C ARG A 8 4.88 12.86 -25.90
N GLN A 9 4.32 11.79 -25.34
CA GLN A 9 4.99 10.49 -25.29
C GLN A 9 4.37 9.59 -26.38
N PRO A 10 5.17 8.97 -27.27
CA PRO A 10 4.67 8.26 -28.46
C PRO A 10 3.92 6.95 -28.17
N HIS A 11 3.82 6.54 -26.90
CA HIS A 11 3.17 5.29 -26.46
C HIS A 11 1.87 5.55 -25.65
N PHE A 12 1.35 6.78 -25.62
CA PHE A 12 0.04 7.02 -24.99
C PHE A 12 -1.06 6.54 -25.93
N ASP A 13 -1.72 5.43 -25.58
CA ASP A 13 -2.84 4.89 -26.34
C ASP A 13 -3.94 5.96 -26.53
N PRO A 14 -4.43 6.19 -27.76
CA PRO A 14 -5.43 7.23 -28.06
C PRO A 14 -6.79 6.99 -27.38
N ALA A 15 -6.98 5.83 -26.74
CA ALA A 15 -8.18 5.52 -25.95
C ALA A 15 -8.25 6.32 -24.63
N PHE A 16 -7.11 6.72 -24.06
CA PHE A 16 -7.05 7.60 -22.89
C PHE A 16 -6.66 9.02 -23.36
N GLY A 17 -7.66 9.79 -23.79
CA GLY A 17 -7.47 11.19 -24.18
C GLY A 17 -6.80 12.01 -23.06
N CYS A 18 -6.04 13.05 -23.44
CA CYS A 18 -5.39 13.95 -22.49
C CYS A 18 -6.50 14.58 -21.59
N PRO A 19 -6.46 14.43 -20.26
CA PRO A 19 -7.55 14.84 -19.38
C PRO A 19 -7.76 16.37 -19.44
N PRO A 20 -9.00 16.86 -19.25
CA PRO A 20 -9.27 18.29 -19.20
C PRO A 20 -8.66 18.88 -17.92
N GLY A 21 -7.60 19.67 -18.09
CA GLY A 21 -6.70 20.13 -17.02
C GLY A 21 -5.36 19.39 -17.15
N GLY A 22 -4.29 20.13 -17.44
CA GLY A 22 -3.00 19.59 -17.87
C GLY A 22 -2.41 18.49 -16.97
N PRO A 23 -1.27 17.88 -17.35
CA PRO A 23 -0.65 16.76 -16.63
C PRO A 23 -0.43 17.05 -15.13
N ASP A 24 -0.32 18.33 -14.78
CA ASP A 24 -0.12 18.82 -13.42
C ASP A 24 -1.36 18.65 -12.53
N LEU A 25 -2.59 18.72 -13.07
CA LEU A 25 -3.82 18.52 -12.30
C LEU A 25 -3.97 17.05 -11.87
N MET A 26 -3.74 16.13 -12.79
CA MET A 26 -3.80 14.70 -12.50
C MET A 26 -2.71 14.30 -11.49
N ARG A 27 -1.49 14.84 -11.64
CA ARG A 27 -0.41 14.67 -10.68
C ARG A 27 -0.76 15.22 -9.30
N ALA A 28 -1.31 16.43 -9.24
CA ALA A 28 -1.74 17.05 -7.99
C ALA A 28 -2.84 16.24 -7.29
N PHE A 29 -3.82 15.72 -8.05
CA PHE A 29 -4.86 14.85 -7.52
C PHE A 29 -4.29 13.56 -6.93
N VAL A 30 -3.39 12.88 -7.67
CA VAL A 30 -2.71 11.67 -7.16
C VAL A 30 -1.92 11.98 -5.88
N VAL A 31 -1.13 13.05 -5.87
CA VAL A 31 -0.37 13.47 -4.67
C VAL A 31 -1.30 13.77 -3.49
N ALA A 32 -2.43 14.44 -3.72
CA ALA A 32 -3.40 14.75 -2.66
C ALA A 32 -4.03 13.48 -2.08
N VAL A 33 -4.39 12.51 -2.92
CA VAL A 33 -4.95 11.22 -2.48
C VAL A 33 -3.91 10.43 -1.66
N PHE A 34 -2.68 10.34 -2.14
CA PHE A 34 -1.60 9.68 -1.40
C PHE A 34 -1.30 10.40 -0.08
N ALA A 35 -1.23 11.73 -0.08
CA ALA A 35 -1.03 12.51 1.14
C ALA A 35 -2.16 12.23 2.15
N PHE A 36 -3.43 12.22 1.72
CA PHE A 36 -4.56 11.92 2.57
C PHE A 36 -4.50 10.50 3.18
N LEU A 37 -4.12 9.48 2.38
CA LEU A 37 -3.97 8.10 2.86
C LEU A 37 -2.80 7.92 3.83
N TYR A 38 -1.69 8.62 3.59
CA TYR A 38 -0.47 8.48 4.40
C TYR A 38 -0.46 9.38 5.63
N LEU A 39 -1.18 10.49 5.64
CA LEU A 39 -1.27 11.41 6.79
C LEU A 39 -1.71 10.69 8.09
N PRO A 40 -2.79 9.89 8.14
CA PRO A 40 -3.16 9.19 9.37
C PRO A 40 -2.11 8.14 9.78
N ILE A 41 -1.46 7.49 8.83
CA ILE A 41 -0.37 6.54 9.10
C ILE A 41 0.81 7.28 9.74
N ALA A 42 1.18 8.44 9.21
CA ALA A 42 2.24 9.27 9.77
C ALA A 42 1.93 9.75 11.19
N LEU A 43 0.66 10.11 11.47
CA LEU A 43 0.22 10.44 12.83
C LEU A 43 0.35 9.25 13.78
N VAL A 44 -0.09 8.06 13.37
CA VAL A 44 0.06 6.83 14.17
C VAL A 44 1.53 6.56 14.47
N VAL A 45 2.43 6.72 13.49
CA VAL A 45 3.88 6.56 13.69
C VAL A 45 4.41 7.60 14.67
N LEU A 46 4.05 8.88 14.50
CA LEU A 46 4.47 9.97 15.38
C LEU A 46 4.02 9.73 16.83
N PHE A 47 2.76 9.33 17.03
CA PHE A 47 2.23 8.96 18.34
C PHE A 47 2.82 7.66 18.88
N SER A 48 3.23 6.71 18.04
CA SER A 48 3.86 5.45 18.48
C SER A 48 5.25 5.66 19.11
N PHE A 49 5.92 6.78 18.81
CA PHE A 49 7.18 7.18 19.44
C PHE A 49 6.98 8.07 20.67
N ASN A 50 5.74 8.30 21.10
CA ASN A 50 5.44 9.09 22.28
C ASN A 50 5.79 8.32 23.57
N ALA A 51 6.60 8.96 24.43
CA ALA A 51 7.04 8.39 25.72
C ALA A 51 5.95 8.34 26.81
N GLY A 52 4.85 9.09 26.66
CA GLY A 52 3.74 9.14 27.59
C GLY A 52 2.94 7.83 27.66
N ARG A 53 2.31 7.56 28.82
CA ARG A 53 1.31 6.48 28.97
C ARG A 53 -0.05 6.83 28.35
N HIS A 54 -0.23 8.09 27.97
CA HIS A 54 -1.42 8.66 27.36
C HIS A 54 -1.02 9.52 26.16
N ALA A 55 -1.86 9.56 25.12
CA ALA A 55 -1.64 10.33 23.89
C ALA A 55 -1.44 11.86 24.11
N SER A 56 -1.70 12.34 25.33
CA SER A 56 -1.65 13.73 25.76
C SER A 56 -0.29 14.17 26.36
N GLU A 57 0.66 13.25 26.62
CA GLU A 57 1.97 13.60 27.20
C GLU A 57 3.10 13.46 26.17
N LEU A 58 3.34 14.50 25.37
CA LEU A 58 4.49 14.61 24.46
C LEU A 58 5.77 15.00 25.24
N THR A 59 6.25 14.10 26.09
CA THR A 59 7.43 14.32 26.94
C THR A 59 8.76 13.95 26.26
N GLY A 60 8.75 13.16 25.18
CA GLY A 60 9.96 12.83 24.39
C GLY A 60 9.79 11.64 23.44
N PHE A 61 10.85 11.34 22.67
CA PHE A 61 10.95 10.17 21.78
C PHE A 61 11.27 8.91 22.59
N SER A 62 10.42 7.89 22.54
CA SER A 62 10.64 6.62 23.23
C SER A 62 10.24 5.41 22.39
N VAL A 63 11.07 4.38 22.44
CA VAL A 63 10.85 3.07 21.81
C VAL A 63 10.49 1.97 22.83
N GLN A 64 10.24 2.35 24.08
CA GLN A 64 9.96 1.41 25.18
C GLN A 64 8.77 0.48 24.90
N TRP A 65 7.77 0.99 24.18
CA TRP A 65 6.55 0.26 23.85
C TRP A 65 6.79 -0.87 22.86
N TYR A 66 7.72 -0.68 21.90
CA TYR A 66 8.14 -1.74 20.99
C TYR A 66 8.86 -2.86 21.75
N GLY A 67 9.75 -2.51 22.68
CA GLY A 67 10.41 -3.49 23.55
C GLY A 67 9.40 -4.29 24.39
N LYS A 68 8.41 -3.61 24.98
CA LYS A 68 7.35 -4.24 25.78
C LYS A 68 6.42 -5.13 24.95
N ALA A 69 6.14 -4.74 23.71
CA ALA A 69 5.38 -5.53 22.76
C ALA A 69 6.12 -6.83 22.38
N LEU A 70 7.43 -6.73 22.13
CA LEU A 70 8.28 -7.88 21.80
C LEU A 70 8.57 -8.79 23.01
N SER A 71 8.56 -8.26 24.23
CA SER A 71 8.70 -9.08 25.44
C SER A 71 7.41 -9.81 25.83
N ASN A 72 6.27 -9.48 25.22
CA ASN A 72 5.00 -10.11 25.54
C ASN A 72 4.83 -11.41 24.71
N PRO A 73 4.89 -12.60 25.36
CA PRO A 73 4.84 -13.87 24.65
C PRO A 73 3.55 -14.05 23.84
N PHE A 74 2.42 -13.56 24.35
CA PHE A 74 1.14 -13.62 23.64
C PHE A 74 1.17 -12.86 22.31
N LEU A 75 1.78 -11.65 22.32
CA LEU A 75 1.84 -10.81 21.13
C LEU A 75 2.78 -11.41 20.06
N VAL A 76 3.93 -11.92 20.50
CA VAL A 76 4.92 -12.57 19.62
C VAL A 76 4.37 -13.87 19.04
N GLU A 77 3.67 -14.67 19.83
CA GLU A 77 3.06 -15.91 19.37
C GLU A 77 1.93 -15.66 18.38
N ALA A 78 1.07 -14.67 18.63
CA ALA A 78 0.07 -14.22 17.68
C ALA A 78 0.70 -13.76 16.35
N LEU A 79 1.77 -12.96 16.41
CA LEU A 79 2.49 -12.49 15.22
C LEU A 79 3.07 -13.66 14.40
N LYS A 80 3.69 -14.64 15.07
CA LYS A 80 4.20 -15.86 14.42
C LYS A 80 3.09 -16.65 13.74
N ASN A 81 1.97 -16.85 14.43
CA ASN A 81 0.84 -17.59 13.88
C ASN A 81 0.25 -16.89 12.65
N SER A 82 0.02 -15.57 12.74
CA SER A 82 -0.48 -14.77 11.61
C SER A 82 0.48 -14.81 10.42
N LEU A 83 1.79 -14.72 10.66
CA LEU A 83 2.79 -14.79 9.60
C LEU A 83 2.80 -16.17 8.91
N PHE A 84 2.69 -17.24 9.68
CA PHE A 84 2.63 -18.60 9.16
C PHE A 84 1.37 -18.81 8.29
N ILE A 85 0.21 -18.43 8.80
CA ILE A 85 -1.08 -18.55 8.08
C ILE A 85 -1.07 -17.67 6.82
N ALA A 86 -0.61 -16.42 6.92
CA ALA A 86 -0.57 -15.49 5.79
C ALA A 86 0.35 -16.01 4.67
N THR A 87 1.54 -16.50 5.02
CA THR A 87 2.52 -16.99 4.04
C THR A 87 2.03 -18.25 3.34
N THR A 88 1.53 -19.22 4.10
CA THR A 88 0.99 -20.47 3.55
C THR A 88 -0.22 -20.21 2.65
N SER A 89 -1.15 -19.36 3.08
CA SER A 89 -2.32 -18.97 2.30
C SER A 89 -1.92 -18.22 1.02
N ALA A 90 -1.02 -17.24 1.11
CA ALA A 90 -0.56 -16.46 -0.05
C ALA A 90 0.13 -17.34 -1.10
N LEU A 91 0.95 -18.31 -0.68
CA LEU A 91 1.62 -19.25 -1.58
C LEU A 91 0.60 -20.14 -2.30
N LEU A 92 -0.35 -20.74 -1.57
CA LEU A 92 -1.39 -21.56 -2.17
C LEU A 92 -2.26 -20.75 -3.14
N ALA A 93 -2.66 -19.54 -2.75
CA ALA A 93 -3.44 -18.64 -3.60
C ALA A 93 -2.67 -18.26 -4.88
N ALA A 94 -1.38 -17.94 -4.77
CA ALA A 94 -0.54 -17.60 -5.92
C ALA A 94 -0.36 -18.78 -6.87
N LEU A 95 -0.12 -19.99 -6.35
CA LEU A 95 0.01 -21.20 -7.16
C LEU A 95 -1.29 -21.53 -7.89
N CYS A 96 -2.42 -21.55 -7.17
CA CYS A 96 -3.74 -21.81 -7.76
C CYS A 96 -4.12 -20.73 -8.78
N GLY A 97 -3.91 -19.45 -8.45
CA GLY A 97 -4.19 -18.33 -9.34
C GLY A 97 -3.34 -18.37 -10.62
N THR A 98 -2.06 -18.70 -10.49
CA THR A 98 -1.14 -18.84 -11.64
C THR A 98 -1.54 -20.04 -12.51
N ALA A 99 -1.84 -21.19 -11.90
CA ALA A 99 -2.29 -22.38 -12.62
C ALA A 99 -3.61 -22.13 -13.36
N ALA A 100 -4.57 -21.45 -12.72
CA ALA A 100 -5.84 -21.06 -13.34
C ALA A 100 -5.62 -20.07 -14.49
N ALA A 101 -4.77 -19.06 -14.33
CA ALA A 101 -4.44 -18.10 -15.37
C ALA A 101 -3.80 -18.78 -16.60
N LEU A 102 -2.87 -19.72 -16.39
CA LEU A 102 -2.26 -20.50 -17.48
C LEU A 102 -3.25 -21.45 -18.14
N GLY A 103 -4.12 -22.08 -17.37
CA GLY A 103 -5.20 -22.94 -17.89
C GLY A 103 -6.17 -22.15 -18.75
N LEU A 104 -6.64 -21.00 -18.27
CA LEU A 104 -7.55 -20.12 -18.99
C LEU A 104 -6.89 -19.48 -20.22
N ALA A 105 -5.61 -19.14 -20.16
CA ALA A 105 -4.86 -18.63 -21.31
C ALA A 105 -4.74 -19.66 -22.46
N ARG A 106 -4.79 -20.96 -22.13
CA ARG A 106 -4.70 -22.06 -23.12
C ARG A 106 -6.05 -22.63 -23.54
N VAL A 107 -7.06 -22.57 -22.68
CA VAL A 107 -8.45 -22.76 -23.07
C VAL A 107 -8.82 -21.54 -23.89
N GLY A 108 -8.52 -21.59 -25.19
CA GLY A 108 -8.96 -20.58 -26.14
C GLY A 108 -10.44 -20.33 -25.91
N VAL A 109 -10.84 -19.07 -25.90
CA VAL A 109 -12.23 -18.60 -25.88
C VAL A 109 -12.94 -19.24 -27.07
N ARG A 110 -13.34 -20.51 -26.94
CA ARG A 110 -14.03 -21.32 -27.94
C ARG A 110 -15.53 -21.17 -27.75
N THR A 111 -15.92 -19.94 -27.41
CA THR A 111 -17.27 -19.43 -27.35
C THR A 111 -17.30 -18.12 -28.13
N ARG A 112 -17.01 -18.23 -29.43
CA ARG A 112 -17.47 -17.30 -30.46
C ARG A 112 -18.01 -18.12 -31.62
#